data_AF-A0A351EKX8-F1
#
_entry.id   AF-A0A351EKX8-F1
#
_cell.length_a   1.000
_cell.length_b   1.000
_cell.length_c   1.000
_cell.angle_alpha   90.00
_cell.angle_beta   90.00
_cell.angle_gamma   90.00
#
_symmetry.space_group_name_H-M   'P 1'
#
loop_
_entity.id
_entity.type
_entity.pdbx_description
1 polymer ?
#
loop_
_entity_poly.entity_id
_entity_poly.type
_entity_poly.pdbx_seq_one_letter_code
_entity_poly.pdbx_strand_id
1 'polypeptide(L)'
;MFDDSAEGELAWQIFGGTLQYAAGLIPEIADDVINIDNAIRWGFNWVKGPFEMIDHLDSRRVIDRILGEGKELPAMLEVLQNSGFESFYRNDGSEYLGVDGQYHSVK
;
A
#
# COMPACT_ATOMS: atom_id res chain seq x y z
N MET A 1 -6.04 13.56 4.09
CA MET A 1 -6.33 12.15 4.43
C MET A 1 -6.11 11.89 5.92
N PHE A 2 -4.99 12.30 6.50
CA PHE A 2 -4.71 12.11 7.94
C PHE A 2 -4.93 13.37 8.79
N ASP A 3 -5.77 14.28 8.30
CA ASP A 3 -6.14 15.49 9.01
C ASP A 3 -7.51 15.23 9.67
N ASP A 4 -7.74 15.73 10.88
CA ASP A 4 -8.98 15.47 11.65
C ASP A 4 -10.20 16.28 11.15
N SER A 5 -10.09 16.90 9.97
CA SER A 5 -11.19 17.54 9.25
C SER A 5 -12.13 16.53 8.58
N ALA A 6 -13.34 17.01 8.24
CA ALA A 6 -14.33 16.21 7.51
C ALA A 6 -13.81 15.79 6.13
N GLU A 7 -13.00 16.63 5.48
CA GLU A 7 -12.35 16.34 4.20
C GLU A 7 -11.28 15.24 4.35
N GLY A 8 -10.52 15.28 5.45
CA GLY A 8 -9.54 14.26 5.79
C GLY A 8 -10.20 12.89 5.98
N GLU A 9 -11.25 12.85 6.79
CA GLU A 9 -12.02 11.63 7.07
C GLU A 9 -12.69 11.09 5.80
N LEU A 10 -13.33 11.94 4.99
CA LEU A 10 -13.94 11.52 3.72
C LEU A 10 -12.89 10.93 2.77
N ALA A 11 -11.72 11.56 2.65
CA ALA A 11 -10.63 11.02 1.84
C ALA A 11 -10.18 9.65 2.34
N TRP A 12 -10.06 9.46 3.66
CA TRP A 12 -9.72 8.16 4.24
C TRP A 12 -10.79 7.10 3.98
N GLN A 13 -12.07 7.44 4.11
CA GLN A 13 -13.17 6.50 3.84
C GLN A 13 -13.21 6.04 2.38
N ILE A 14 -12.92 6.94 1.43
CA ILE A 14 -12.91 6.62 0.00
C ILE A 14 -11.67 5.79 -0.37
N PHE A 15 -10.48 6.27 0.00
CA PHE A 15 -9.23 5.67 -0.47
C PHE A 15 -8.69 4.59 0.48
N GLY A 16 -8.79 4.79 1.79
CA GLY A 16 -8.23 3.89 2.81
C GLY A 16 -8.76 2.46 2.71
N GLY A 17 -10.06 2.28 2.42
CA GLY A 17 -10.64 0.97 2.16
C GLY A 17 -10.05 0.29 0.92
N THR A 18 -9.81 1.06 -0.15
CA THR A 18 -9.19 0.54 -1.38
C THR A 18 -7.73 0.15 -1.16
N LEU A 19 -6.98 0.97 -0.42
CA LEU A 19 -5.57 0.69 -0.07
C LEU A 19 -5.45 -0.56 0.80
N GLN A 20 -6.30 -0.68 1.83
CA GLN A 20 -6.36 -1.85 2.72
C GLN A 20 -6.68 -3.12 1.94
N TYR A 21 -7.71 -3.05 1.07
CA TYR A 21 -8.11 -4.18 0.25
C TYR A 21 -6.97 -4.61 -0.68
N ALA A 22 -6.37 -3.70 -1.44
CA ALA A 22 -5.27 -3.98 -2.35
C ALA A 22 -4.05 -4.61 -1.65
N ALA A 23 -3.71 -4.15 -0.44
CA ALA A 23 -2.60 -4.70 0.34
C ALA A 23 -2.87 -6.12 0.88
N GLY A 24 -4.14 -6.56 0.91
CA GLY A 24 -4.54 -7.91 1.33
C GLY A 24 -4.66 -8.91 0.19
N LEU A 25 -4.55 -8.46 -1.06
CA LEU A 25 -4.78 -9.28 -2.26
C LEU A 25 -3.57 -10.12 -2.69
N ILE A 26 -2.39 -9.84 -2.16
CA ILE A 26 -1.16 -10.59 -2.41
C ILE A 26 -0.98 -11.62 -1.29
N PRO A 27 -0.71 -12.90 -1.57
CA PRO A 27 -0.44 -13.49 -2.90
C PRO A 27 -1.67 -14.12 -3.59
N GLU A 28 -2.90 -13.85 -3.15
CA GLU A 28 -4.09 -14.57 -3.63
C GLU A 28 -4.41 -14.32 -5.12
N ILE A 29 -4.37 -13.06 -5.57
CA ILE A 29 -4.76 -12.68 -6.94
C ILE A 29 -3.61 -12.09 -7.77
N ALA A 30 -2.46 -11.82 -7.15
CA ALA A 30 -1.26 -11.32 -7.80
C ALA A 30 -0.01 -11.70 -6.99
N ASP A 31 1.10 -11.86 -7.70
CA ASP A 31 2.38 -12.28 -7.10
C ASP A 31 3.23 -11.10 -6.59
N ASP A 32 2.92 -9.87 -7.00
CA ASP A 32 3.70 -8.69 -6.67
C ASP A 32 2.88 -7.38 -6.65
N VAL A 33 3.44 -6.39 -5.97
CA VAL A 33 2.84 -5.05 -5.80
C VAL A 33 2.73 -4.27 -7.11
N ILE A 34 3.64 -4.54 -8.07
CA ILE A 34 3.69 -3.85 -9.36
C ILE A 34 2.44 -4.17 -10.17
N ASN A 35 2.06 -5.45 -10.23
CA ASN A 35 0.92 -5.91 -11.00
C ASN A 35 -0.40 -5.38 -10.42
N ILE A 36 -0.52 -5.27 -9.10
CA ILE A 36 -1.67 -4.61 -8.46
C ILE A 36 -1.70 -3.12 -8.79
N ASP A 37 -0.57 -2.42 -8.69
CA ASP A 37 -0.50 -0.99 -9.03
C ASP A 37 -0.84 -0.73 -10.50
N ASN A 38 -0.30 -1.52 -11.42
CA ASN A 38 -0.61 -1.43 -12.85
C ASN A 38 -2.09 -1.71 -13.14
N ALA A 39 -2.70 -2.70 -12.47
CA ALA A 39 -4.12 -2.99 -12.63
C ALA A 39 -4.99 -1.78 -12.25
N ILE A 40 -4.67 -1.09 -11.17
CA ILE A 40 -5.41 0.10 -10.73
C ILE A 40 -5.12 1.31 -11.63
N ARG A 41 -3.86 1.52 -12.02
CA ARG A 41 -3.47 2.61 -12.93
C ARG A 41 -4.14 2.47 -14.30
N TRP A 42 -4.10 1.29 -14.90
CA TRP A 42 -4.62 1.08 -16.25
C TRP A 42 -6.13 0.79 -16.27
N GLY A 43 -6.65 0.10 -15.26
CA GLY A 43 -8.06 -0.24 -15.17
C GLY A 43 -8.94 0.91 -14.69
N PHE A 44 -8.42 1.77 -13.81
CA PHE A 44 -9.19 2.84 -13.16
C PHE A 44 -8.60 4.24 -13.37
N ASN A 45 -7.56 4.36 -14.21
CA ASN A 45 -6.91 5.62 -14.58
C ASN A 45 -6.32 6.40 -13.38
N TRP A 46 -5.81 5.68 -12.37
CA TRP A 46 -5.09 6.30 -11.26
C TRP A 46 -3.69 6.75 -11.70
N VAL A 47 -3.22 7.86 -11.13
CA VAL A 47 -1.85 8.37 -11.38
C VAL A 47 -0.81 7.53 -10.65
N LYS A 48 -1.13 7.10 -9.42
CA LYS A 48 -0.33 6.20 -8.58
C LYS A 48 -1.20 5.01 -8.19
N GLY A 49 -0.66 3.80 -8.28
CA GLY A 49 -1.33 2.60 -7.76
C GLY A 49 -1.42 2.60 -6.23
N PRO A 50 -2.14 1.64 -5.62
CA PRO A 50 -2.28 1.54 -4.17
C PRO A 50 -0.96 1.54 -3.39
N PHE A 51 0.04 0.75 -3.81
CA PHE A 51 1.31 0.65 -3.09
C PHE A 51 2.17 1.90 -3.31
N GLU A 52 2.23 2.43 -4.53
CA GLU A 52 2.83 3.74 -4.82
C GLU A 52 2.16 4.88 -4.00
N MET A 53 0.85 4.79 -3.76
CA MET A 53 0.10 5.77 -2.97
C MET A 53 0.38 5.61 -1.47
N ILE A 54 0.48 4.39 -0.96
CA ILE A 54 0.87 4.13 0.43
C ILE A 54 2.26 4.70 0.70
N ASP A 55 3.23 4.46 -0.19
CA ASP A 55 4.58 5.02 -0.08
C ASP A 55 4.56 6.55 -0.10
N HIS A 56 3.73 7.15 -0.96
CA HIS A 56 3.58 8.60 -1.04
C HIS A 56 2.95 9.22 0.22
N LEU A 57 2.09 8.47 0.91
CA LEU A 57 1.36 8.91 2.10
C LEU A 57 2.11 8.70 3.41
N ASP A 58 3.31 8.10 3.37
CA ASP A 58 4.02 7.50 4.50
C ASP A 58 3.31 6.22 4.99
N SER A 59 3.94 5.07 4.72
CA SER A 59 3.39 3.76 5.03
C SER A 59 3.13 3.55 6.53
N ARG A 60 3.94 4.15 7.40
CA ARG A 60 3.77 4.07 8.85
C ARG A 60 2.48 4.75 9.28
N ARG A 61 2.15 5.91 8.69
CA ARG A 61 0.90 6.62 8.98
C ARG A 61 -0.32 5.82 8.53
N VAL A 62 -0.21 5.12 7.41
CA VAL A 62 -1.27 4.21 6.92
C VAL A 62 -1.47 3.05 7.90
N ILE A 63 -0.38 2.39 8.32
CA ILE A 63 -0.39 1.29 9.30
C ILE A 63 -1.02 1.75 10.62
N ASP A 64 -0.52 2.86 11.18
CA ASP A 64 -0.99 3.40 12.46
C ASP A 64 -2.48 3.75 12.40
N ARG A 65 -2.95 4.31 11.28
CA ARG A 65 -4.37 4.63 11.10
C ARG A 65 -5.24 3.37 11.07
N ILE A 66 -4.81 2.32 10.37
CA ILE A 66 -5.53 1.03 10.30
C ILE A 66 -5.61 0.39 11.69
N LEU A 67 -4.50 0.33 12.41
CA LEU A 67 -4.44 -0.22 13.77
C LEU A 67 -5.26 0.60 14.76
N GLY A 68 -5.24 1.93 14.63
CA GLY A 68 -6.05 2.84 15.45
C GLY A 68 -7.56 2.65 15.26
N GLU A 69 -7.99 2.12 14.11
CA GLU A 69 -9.38 1.72 13.85
C GLU A 69 -9.74 0.34 14.42
N GLY A 70 -8.78 -0.36 15.05
CA GLY A 70 -8.97 -1.72 15.57
C GLY A 70 -9.06 -2.79 14.49
N LYS A 71 -8.56 -2.52 13.28
CA LYS A 71 -8.51 -3.47 12.16
C LYS A 71 -7.19 -4.22 12.14
N GLU A 72 -7.23 -5.43 11.58
CA GLU A 72 -6.02 -6.21 11.31
C GLU A 72 -5.26 -5.62 10.11
N LEU A 73 -3.93 -5.77 10.13
CA LEU A 73 -3.11 -5.34 9.00
C LEU A 73 -3.26 -6.30 7.82
N PRO A 74 -3.49 -5.78 6.61
CA PRO A 74 -3.38 -6.59 5.38
C PRO A 74 -1.98 -7.19 5.23
N ALA A 75 -1.89 -8.36 4.59
CA ALA A 75 -0.68 -9.18 4.51
C ALA A 75 0.57 -8.40 4.07
N MET A 76 0.50 -7.58 3.01
CA MET A 76 1.67 -6.83 2.56
C MET A 76 2.07 -5.69 3.49
N LEU A 77 1.13 -5.10 4.23
CA LEU A 77 1.46 -4.10 5.26
C LEU A 77 2.11 -4.75 6.49
N GLU A 78 1.71 -5.98 6.82
CA GLU A 78 2.39 -6.80 7.83
C GLU A 78 3.81 -7.18 7.38
N VAL A 79 4.00 -7.61 6.13
CA VAL A 79 5.33 -7.87 5.56
C VAL A 79 6.21 -6.62 5.64
N LEU A 80 5.68 -5.46 5.25
CA LEU A 80 6.39 -4.19 5.34
C LEU A 80 6.79 -3.88 6.79
N GLN A 81 5.86 -3.96 7.73
CA GLN A 81 6.13 -3.72 9.15
C GLN A 81 7.20 -4.67 9.70
N ASN A 82 7.11 -5.97 9.40
CA ASN A 82 8.03 -6.99 9.90
C ASN A 82 9.43 -6.92 9.27
N SER A 83 9.53 -6.42 8.03
CA SER A 83 10.80 -6.22 7.35
C SER A 83 11.63 -5.07 7.95
N GLY A 84 10.99 -4.14 8.67
CA GLY A 84 11.61 -2.92 9.18
C GLY A 84 11.87 -1.86 8.11
N PHE A 85 11.35 -2.03 6.89
CA PHE A 85 11.41 -1.02 5.83
C PHE A 85 10.27 -0.01 5.95
N GLU A 86 10.41 1.10 5.22
CA GLU A 86 9.46 2.23 5.26
C GLU A 86 8.66 2.39 3.96
N SER A 87 8.96 1.61 2.92
CA SER A 87 8.30 1.70 1.61
C SER A 87 8.22 0.34 0.91
N PHE A 88 7.28 0.23 -0.03
CA PHE A 88 7.17 -0.89 -0.95
C PHE A 88 8.14 -0.76 -2.12
N TYR A 89 8.43 0.46 -2.56
CA TYR A 89 9.37 0.71 -3.66
C TYR A 89 10.64 1.42 -3.18
N ARG A 90 11.76 1.12 -3.85
CA ARG A 90 13.04 1.83 -3.66
C ARG A 90 13.73 2.09 -5.00
N ASN A 91 14.82 2.86 -4.97
CA ASN A 91 15.64 3.18 -6.13
C ASN A 91 14.80 3.65 -7.33
N ASP A 92 13.95 4.66 -7.09
CA ASP A 92 13.06 5.27 -8.07
C ASP A 92 12.10 4.27 -8.75
N GLY A 93 11.71 3.21 -8.03
CA GLY A 93 10.78 2.19 -8.51
C GLY A 93 11.46 1.07 -9.30
N SER A 94 12.79 1.02 -9.35
CA SER A 94 13.53 -0.11 -9.95
C SER A 94 13.58 -1.36 -9.07
N GLU A 95 13.17 -1.25 -7.81
CA GLU A 95 13.04 -2.39 -6.90
C GLU A 95 11.78 -2.28 -6.04
N TYR A 96 11.21 -3.43 -5.68
CA TYR A 96 9.96 -3.55 -4.94
C TYR A 96 10.04 -4.62 -3.84
N LEU A 97 9.28 -4.45 -2.76
CA LEU A 97 9.20 -5.37 -1.64
C LEU A 97 8.32 -6.58 -2.00
N GLY A 98 8.90 -7.77 -1.92
CA GLY A 98 8.21 -9.04 -2.11
C GLY A 98 7.58 -9.57 -0.84
N VAL A 99 6.72 -10.58 -1.00
CA VAL A 99 6.07 -11.31 0.10
C VAL A 99 7.06 -12.00 1.05
N ASP A 100 8.29 -12.20 0.61
CA ASP A 100 9.39 -12.78 1.39
C ASP A 100 10.10 -11.75 2.28
N GLY A 101 9.62 -10.49 2.30
CA GLY A 101 10.21 -9.41 3.07
C GLY A 101 11.54 -8.91 2.49
N GLN A 102 11.86 -9.26 1.24
CA GLN A 102 13.07 -8.82 0.55
C GLN A 102 12.73 -7.95 -0.65
N TYR A 103 13.67 -7.11 -1.05
CA TYR A 103 13.52 -6.32 -2.26
C TYR A 103 13.98 -7.10 -3.50
N HIS A 104 13.18 -7.02 -4.55
CA HIS A 104 13.44 -7.62 -5.85
C HIS A 104 13.54 -6.54 -6.91
N SER A 105 14.39 -6.73 -7.92
CA SER A 105 14.48 -5.80 -9.04
C SER A 105 13.29 -5.95 -9.99
N VAL A 106 12.77 -4.83 -10.47
CA VAL A 106 11.82 -4.80 -11.59
C VAL A 106 12.55 -5.32 -12.83
N LYS A 107 12.00 -6.35 -13.47
CA LYS A 107 12.54 -6.94 -14.70
C LYS A 107 11.96 -6.28 -15.95
#